data_AF-A0A8T7M2L3-F1
#
_entry.id   AF-A0A8T7M2L3-F1
#
_cell.length_a   1.000
_cell.length_b   1.000
_cell.length_c   1.000
_cell.angle_alpha   90.00
_cell.angle_beta   90.00
_cell.angle_gamma   90.00
#
_symmetry.space_group_name_H-M   'P 1'
#
loop_
_entity.id
_entity.type
_entity.pdbx_description
1 polymer ?
#
loop_
_entity_poly.entity_id
_entity_poly.type
_entity_poly.pdbx_seq_one_letter_code
_entity_poly.pdbx_strand_id
1 'polypeptide(L)'
;MSNSSQPVTPKPSATVMVVRPTANPDDVMEVFMLRRHSRSKFMPDRYVFPGGGLETHDYEPETLALLKLDSPEGTLFRDLPGEGAYDQGTPLTATQEKGLFVTTFRELFEEAGVLLAIHKETGESFELLEGSAEHHKYARYRDQLHVHEISFRDILTQENLLLDASRLVYYSHWITPFVEPIRYDTRFFVTLAQPDQIAESDYLETTHGLWISPRTALARYEAGDFNLIFPTILHLRRLAIHDNIADMLEVARNKTVIPVSPDAIPSEVGLDFKLPGAIADRW
;
A
#
# COMPACT_ATOMS: atom_id res chain seq x y z
N MET A 1 29.43 24.22 -13.55
CA MET A 1 29.90 23.11 -12.72
C MET A 1 28.71 22.65 -11.90
N SER A 2 28.00 21.60 -12.34
CA SER A 2 26.78 21.14 -11.67
C SER A 2 27.18 20.51 -10.34
N ASN A 3 26.61 21.02 -9.25
CA ASN A 3 26.74 20.43 -7.94
C ASN A 3 26.03 19.06 -7.99
N SER A 4 26.76 17.99 -8.29
CA SER A 4 26.22 16.63 -8.29
C SER A 4 26.12 16.15 -6.83
N SER A 5 25.15 16.66 -6.09
CA SER A 5 24.76 16.06 -4.83
C SER A 5 24.35 14.62 -5.10
N GLN A 6 24.89 13.66 -4.35
CA GLN A 6 24.43 12.28 -4.43
C GLN A 6 22.91 12.25 -4.25
N PRO A 7 22.18 11.47 -5.06
CA PRO A 7 20.73 11.36 -4.91
C PRO A 7 20.36 10.88 -3.50
N VAL A 8 19.27 11.41 -2.95
CA VAL A 8 18.76 11.00 -1.64
C VAL A 8 18.45 9.51 -1.64
N THR A 9 18.90 8.78 -0.63
CA THR A 9 18.56 7.35 -0.46
C THR A 9 17.05 7.20 -0.26
N PRO A 10 16.36 6.36 -1.04
CA PRO A 10 14.93 6.18 -0.89
C PRO A 10 14.62 5.47 0.44
N LYS A 11 13.56 5.90 1.12
CA LYS A 11 13.10 5.27 2.36
C LYS A 11 12.24 4.04 2.06
N PRO A 12 12.46 2.88 2.72
CA PRO A 12 11.59 1.72 2.58
C PRO A 12 10.16 2.07 3.00
N SER A 13 9.19 1.58 2.24
CA SER A 13 7.76 1.87 2.43
C SER A 13 6.90 0.74 1.89
N ALA A 14 5.65 0.69 2.35
CA ALA A 14 4.66 -0.25 1.86
C ALA A 14 3.32 0.43 1.57
N THR A 15 2.59 -0.10 0.60
CA THR A 15 1.29 0.43 0.17
C THR A 15 0.38 -0.73 -0.20
N VAL A 16 -0.92 -0.64 0.10
CA VAL A 16 -1.87 -1.71 -0.19
C VAL A 16 -3.07 -1.24 -0.99
N MET A 17 -3.34 -1.91 -2.10
CA MET A 17 -4.61 -1.82 -2.81
C MET A 17 -5.61 -2.76 -2.15
N VAL A 18 -6.52 -2.21 -1.36
CA VAL A 18 -7.63 -2.97 -0.79
C VAL A 18 -8.73 -3.04 -1.83
N VAL A 19 -9.02 -4.24 -2.32
CA VAL A 19 -10.10 -4.48 -3.28
C VAL A 19 -11.26 -5.23 -2.62
N ARG A 20 -12.48 -4.99 -3.09
CA ARG A 20 -13.66 -5.76 -2.70
C ARG A 20 -14.61 -5.96 -3.88
N PRO A 21 -15.48 -6.98 -3.86
CA PRO A 21 -16.60 -7.05 -4.79
C PRO A 21 -17.48 -5.81 -4.67
N THR A 22 -17.94 -5.28 -5.81
CA THR A 22 -18.88 -4.17 -5.83
C THR A 22 -20.31 -4.66 -5.99
N ALA A 23 -21.26 -3.87 -5.50
CA ALA A 23 -22.68 -4.07 -5.77
C ALA A 23 -23.11 -3.52 -7.14
N ASN A 24 -22.26 -2.73 -7.81
CA ASN A 24 -22.52 -2.20 -9.15
C ASN A 24 -22.44 -3.34 -10.19
N PRO A 25 -23.49 -3.64 -10.96
CA PRO A 25 -23.45 -4.70 -11.97
C PRO A 25 -22.51 -4.41 -13.15
N ASP A 26 -22.13 -3.14 -13.37
CA ASP A 26 -21.26 -2.74 -14.48
C ASP A 26 -19.77 -2.87 -14.15
N ASP A 27 -19.42 -3.13 -12.89
CA ASP A 27 -18.06 -3.26 -12.39
C ASP A 27 -17.89 -4.58 -11.62
N VAL A 28 -16.66 -5.10 -11.58
CA VAL A 28 -16.35 -6.37 -10.90
C VAL A 28 -15.80 -6.14 -9.50
N MET A 29 -15.12 -5.00 -9.29
CA MET A 29 -14.48 -4.67 -8.04
C MET A 29 -14.41 -3.17 -7.82
N GLU A 30 -14.37 -2.79 -6.55
CA GLU A 30 -13.94 -1.48 -6.09
C GLU A 30 -12.57 -1.58 -5.43
N VAL A 31 -11.81 -0.48 -5.48
CA VAL A 31 -10.58 -0.29 -4.71
C VAL A 31 -10.77 0.89 -3.76
N PHE A 32 -10.29 0.76 -2.53
CA PHE A 32 -10.31 1.86 -1.57
C PHE A 32 -9.18 2.84 -1.86
N MET A 33 -9.51 4.13 -1.94
CA MET A 33 -8.57 5.21 -2.20
C MET A 33 -8.75 6.35 -1.21
N LEU A 34 -7.65 7.02 -0.88
CA LEU A 34 -7.59 8.15 0.04
C LEU A 34 -7.12 9.40 -0.68
N ARG A 35 -7.74 10.55 -0.38
CA ARG A 35 -7.27 11.86 -0.84
C ARG A 35 -6.33 12.47 0.18
N ARG A 36 -5.06 12.65 -0.17
CA ARG A 36 -4.05 13.30 0.68
C ARG A 36 -4.44 14.73 1.01
N HIS A 37 -4.16 15.17 2.23
CA HIS A 37 -4.35 16.56 2.63
C HIS A 37 -3.50 17.51 1.77
N SER A 38 -4.01 18.71 1.47
CA SER A 38 -3.34 19.73 0.65
C SER A 38 -2.01 20.23 1.22
N ARG A 39 -1.76 19.96 2.51
CA ARG A 39 -0.53 20.31 3.24
C ARG A 39 0.49 19.18 3.25
N SER A 40 0.20 18.07 2.59
CA SER A 40 1.12 16.94 2.52
C SER A 40 2.44 17.35 1.88
N LYS A 41 3.56 16.96 2.50
CA LYS A 41 4.92 17.25 2.00
C LYS A 41 5.23 16.53 0.69
N PHE A 42 4.48 15.48 0.37
CA PHE A 42 4.65 14.67 -0.82
C PHE A 42 3.29 14.42 -1.48
N MET A 43 3.14 14.85 -2.73
CA MET A 43 1.94 14.64 -3.57
C MET A 43 0.61 15.15 -2.93
N PRO A 44 0.49 16.44 -2.56
CA PRO A 44 -0.74 17.00 -1.98
C PRO A 44 -1.93 16.91 -2.95
N ASP A 45 -3.15 16.78 -2.40
CA ASP A 45 -4.41 16.71 -3.15
C ASP A 45 -4.53 15.55 -4.17
N ARG A 46 -3.64 14.55 -4.08
CA ARG A 46 -3.68 13.35 -4.91
C ARG A 46 -4.45 12.23 -4.23
N TYR A 47 -5.17 11.45 -5.03
CA TYR A 47 -5.71 10.17 -4.59
C TYR A 47 -4.63 9.09 -4.64
N VAL A 48 -4.48 8.39 -3.52
CA VAL A 48 -3.49 7.33 -3.29
C VAL A 48 -4.16 6.11 -2.65
N PHE A 49 -3.43 5.01 -2.58
CA PHE A 49 -3.82 3.87 -1.75
C PHE A 49 -3.22 4.04 -0.34
N PRO A 50 -3.81 3.40 0.70
CA PRO A 50 -3.24 3.42 2.04
C PRO A 50 -1.79 2.93 2.07
N GLY A 51 -0.92 3.64 2.80
CA GLY A 51 0.47 3.22 2.95
C GLY A 51 1.42 4.30 3.42
N GLY A 52 2.60 3.87 3.88
CA GLY A 52 3.59 4.76 4.44
C GLY A 52 4.95 4.10 4.66
N GLY A 53 5.78 4.75 5.47
CA GLY A 53 7.18 4.40 5.67
C GLY A 53 7.36 3.23 6.64
N LEU A 54 8.40 2.43 6.42
CA LEU A 54 8.85 1.44 7.39
C LEU A 54 9.43 2.15 8.62
N GLU A 55 8.93 1.85 9.80
CA GLU A 55 9.41 2.41 11.07
C GLU A 55 10.07 1.35 11.95
N THR A 56 10.89 1.77 12.92
CA THR A 56 11.66 0.85 13.79
C THR A 56 10.77 -0.18 14.48
N HIS A 57 9.62 0.26 14.99
CA HIS A 57 8.68 -0.60 15.73
C HIS A 57 7.99 -1.65 14.84
N ASP A 58 7.96 -1.47 13.52
CA ASP A 58 7.38 -2.43 12.57
C ASP A 58 8.21 -3.73 12.50
N TYR A 59 9.51 -3.65 12.81
CA TYR A 59 10.45 -4.79 12.72
C TYR A 59 11.17 -5.12 14.03
N GLU A 60 10.63 -4.66 15.16
CA GLU A 60 11.06 -5.11 16.49
C GLU A 60 10.66 -6.59 16.71
N PRO A 61 11.48 -7.39 17.42
CA PRO A 61 11.20 -8.81 17.63
C PRO A 61 9.81 -9.11 18.20
N GLU A 62 9.33 -8.29 19.14
CA GLU A 62 8.03 -8.41 19.79
C GLU A 62 6.88 -8.14 18.82
N THR A 63 7.04 -7.18 17.90
CA THR A 63 6.06 -6.89 16.85
C THR A 63 6.06 -8.01 15.80
N LEU A 64 7.24 -8.47 15.37
CA LEU A 64 7.36 -9.57 14.41
C LEU A 64 6.83 -10.90 14.97
N ALA A 65 6.81 -11.08 16.29
CA ALA A 65 6.17 -12.24 16.94
C ALA A 65 4.63 -12.26 16.78
N LEU A 66 4.02 -11.12 16.42
CA LEU A 66 2.59 -11.01 16.12
C LEU A 66 2.28 -11.16 14.62
N LEU A 67 3.31 -11.32 13.78
CA LEU A 67 3.17 -11.54 12.34
C LEU A 67 3.23 -13.04 12.04
N LYS A 68 2.12 -13.61 11.58
CA LYS A 68 2.06 -14.96 11.03
C LYS A 68 2.54 -14.93 9.58
N LEU A 69 3.64 -15.63 9.32
CA LEU A 69 4.21 -15.85 7.99
C LEU A 69 4.26 -17.34 7.70
N ASP A 70 3.58 -17.78 6.63
CA ASP A 70 3.58 -19.18 6.22
C ASP A 70 4.88 -19.63 5.53
N SER A 71 5.83 -18.71 5.31
CA SER A 71 7.14 -19.00 4.70
C SER A 71 8.30 -18.70 5.67
N PRO A 72 8.85 -19.73 6.35
CA PRO A 72 9.94 -19.53 7.29
C PRO A 72 11.34 -19.35 6.63
N GLU A 73 11.57 -19.74 5.36
CA GLU A 73 12.94 -19.81 4.79
C GLU A 73 13.09 -19.38 3.30
N GLY A 74 12.09 -18.70 2.71
CA GLY A 74 12.16 -18.20 1.31
C GLY A 74 12.31 -16.68 1.21
N THR A 75 12.58 -16.17 0.00
CA THR A 75 12.52 -14.72 -0.27
C THR A 75 11.06 -14.25 -0.19
N LEU A 76 10.77 -13.32 0.73
CA LEU A 76 9.41 -12.77 0.92
C LEU A 76 8.92 -11.98 -0.31
N PHE A 77 9.87 -11.42 -1.05
CA PHE A 77 9.64 -10.72 -2.30
C PHE A 77 10.19 -11.52 -3.46
N ARG A 78 9.48 -11.50 -4.59
CA ARG A 78 9.82 -12.22 -5.82
C ARG A 78 10.34 -11.27 -6.91
N ASP A 79 11.10 -10.28 -6.49
CA ASP A 79 11.72 -9.31 -7.38
C ASP A 79 12.73 -10.03 -8.27
N LEU A 80 12.59 -9.92 -9.59
CA LEU A 80 13.71 -10.21 -10.46
C LEU A 80 14.76 -9.12 -10.29
N PRO A 81 16.05 -9.46 -10.35
CA PRO A 81 17.10 -8.46 -10.50
C PRO A 81 16.77 -7.63 -11.75
N GLY A 82 16.33 -6.40 -11.56
CA GLY A 82 15.90 -5.55 -12.66
C GLY A 82 17.10 -4.94 -13.37
N GLU A 83 17.17 -5.07 -14.70
CA GLU A 83 17.94 -4.12 -15.50
C GLU A 83 17.30 -2.73 -15.32
N GLY A 84 17.98 -1.83 -14.60
CA GLY A 84 17.46 -0.49 -14.28
C GLY A 84 16.84 -0.34 -12.89
N ALA A 85 16.77 -1.41 -12.10
CA ALA A 85 16.53 -1.30 -10.66
C ALA A 85 17.79 -0.72 -10.00
N TYR A 86 17.62 0.27 -9.13
CA TYR A 86 18.72 0.76 -8.29
C TYR A 86 19.33 -0.43 -7.53
N ASP A 87 20.63 -0.65 -7.71
CA ASP A 87 21.43 -1.43 -6.77
C ASP A 87 21.36 -0.68 -5.45
N GLN A 88 20.44 -1.11 -4.59
CA GLN A 88 20.27 -0.64 -3.23
C GLN A 88 21.62 -0.84 -2.56
N GLY A 89 22.43 0.21 -2.46
CA GLY A 89 23.75 0.14 -1.84
C GLY A 89 23.73 -0.44 -0.41
N THR A 90 22.54 -0.65 0.17
CA THR A 90 22.30 -1.59 1.26
C THR A 90 20.93 -2.29 1.08
N PRO A 91 20.90 -3.62 0.84
CA PRO A 91 19.66 -4.41 0.86
C PRO A 91 18.95 -4.32 2.22
N LEU A 92 17.63 -4.52 2.24
CA LEU A 92 16.87 -4.65 3.48
C LEU A 92 17.37 -5.86 4.29
N THR A 93 17.37 -5.74 5.62
CA THR A 93 17.57 -6.91 6.48
C THR A 93 16.32 -7.80 6.42
N ALA A 94 16.47 -9.09 6.74
CA ALA A 94 15.34 -10.01 6.82
C ALA A 94 14.24 -9.54 7.81
N THR A 95 14.59 -8.79 8.85
CA THR A 95 13.60 -8.21 9.77
C THR A 95 12.87 -7.03 9.14
N GLN A 96 13.56 -6.16 8.39
CA GLN A 96 12.94 -5.06 7.66
C GLN A 96 12.00 -5.55 6.55
N GLU A 97 12.35 -6.63 5.85
CA GLU A 97 11.46 -7.25 4.86
C GLU A 97 10.15 -7.73 5.49
N LYS A 98 10.23 -8.39 6.66
CA LYS A 98 9.04 -8.77 7.45
C LYS A 98 8.29 -7.53 7.96
N GLY A 99 9.03 -6.51 8.38
CA GLY A 99 8.50 -5.23 8.83
C GLY A 99 7.63 -4.56 7.78
N LEU A 100 7.94 -4.68 6.48
CA LEU A 100 7.09 -4.10 5.43
C LEU A 100 5.68 -4.72 5.38
N PHE A 101 5.50 -5.97 5.81
CA PHE A 101 4.15 -6.54 5.98
C PHE A 101 3.45 -5.88 7.15
N VAL A 102 4.13 -5.70 8.29
CA VAL A 102 3.59 -4.98 9.46
C VAL A 102 3.23 -3.54 9.11
N THR A 103 4.13 -2.80 8.45
CA THR A 103 3.89 -1.45 7.91
C THR A 103 2.61 -1.43 7.10
N THR A 104 2.40 -2.43 6.22
CA THR A 104 1.18 -2.49 5.40
C THR A 104 -0.09 -2.58 6.25
N PHE A 105 -0.12 -3.44 7.27
CA PHE A 105 -1.28 -3.57 8.15
C PHE A 105 -1.48 -2.36 9.06
N ARG A 106 -0.39 -1.81 9.59
CA ARG A 106 -0.41 -0.62 10.45
C ARG A 106 -0.97 0.58 9.69
N GLU A 107 -0.40 0.91 8.54
CA GLU A 107 -0.82 2.04 7.71
C GLU A 107 -2.27 1.86 7.23
N LEU A 108 -2.68 0.62 6.93
CA LEU A 108 -4.06 0.33 6.57
C LEU A 108 -5.03 0.60 7.73
N PHE A 109 -4.64 0.30 8.96
CA PHE A 109 -5.44 0.63 10.15
C PHE A 109 -5.41 2.14 10.45
N GLU A 110 -4.24 2.76 10.43
CA GLU A 110 -4.02 4.18 10.72
C GLU A 110 -4.74 5.08 9.71
N GLU A 111 -4.60 4.84 8.40
CA GLU A 111 -5.14 5.72 7.36
C GLU A 111 -6.56 5.35 6.91
N ALA A 112 -6.96 4.07 7.00
CA ALA A 112 -8.25 3.60 6.51
C ALA A 112 -9.17 2.99 7.59
N GLY A 113 -8.70 2.79 8.83
CA GLY A 113 -9.49 2.14 9.89
C GLY A 113 -9.78 0.67 9.63
N VAL A 114 -9.09 0.06 8.66
CA VAL A 114 -9.27 -1.35 8.30
C VAL A 114 -8.23 -2.19 9.04
N LEU A 115 -8.68 -3.18 9.80
CA LEU A 115 -7.79 -4.14 10.45
C LEU A 115 -8.07 -5.55 9.92
N LEU A 116 -7.10 -6.09 9.20
CA LEU A 116 -7.12 -7.46 8.69
C LEU A 116 -6.26 -8.33 9.62
N ALA A 117 -6.90 -9.10 10.49
CA ALA A 117 -6.21 -9.92 11.48
C ALA A 117 -6.84 -11.31 11.62
N ILE A 118 -6.24 -12.13 12.48
CA ILE A 118 -6.83 -13.37 12.98
C ILE A 118 -6.74 -13.41 14.50
N HIS A 119 -7.69 -14.06 15.16
CA HIS A 119 -7.59 -14.33 16.58
C HIS A 119 -6.43 -15.30 16.86
N LYS A 120 -5.54 -14.95 17.79
CA LYS A 120 -4.32 -15.72 18.09
C LYS A 120 -4.61 -17.15 18.57
N GLU A 121 -5.70 -17.33 19.30
CA GLU A 121 -6.08 -18.62 19.90
C GLU A 121 -6.83 -19.54 18.93
N THR A 122 -7.75 -18.98 18.13
CA THR A 122 -8.64 -19.77 17.27
C THR A 122 -8.16 -19.81 15.82
N GLY A 123 -7.37 -18.82 15.38
CA GLY A 123 -6.99 -18.63 13.98
C GLY A 123 -8.12 -18.09 13.11
N GLU A 124 -9.28 -17.76 13.68
CA GLU A 124 -10.44 -17.23 12.96
C GLU A 124 -10.19 -15.81 12.48
N SER A 125 -10.80 -15.45 11.35
CA SER A 125 -10.74 -14.09 10.78
C SER A 125 -11.25 -13.05 11.76
N PHE A 126 -10.53 -11.93 11.86
CA PHE A 126 -10.99 -10.74 12.55
C PHE A 126 -10.95 -9.55 11.57
N GLU A 127 -12.11 -8.91 11.37
CA GLU A 127 -12.30 -7.75 10.50
C GLU A 127 -13.33 -6.79 11.11
N LEU A 128 -13.15 -5.49 10.87
CA LEU A 128 -14.05 -4.44 11.35
C LEU A 128 -15.14 -4.17 10.31
N LEU A 129 -16.22 -4.94 10.39
CA LEU A 129 -17.35 -4.86 9.46
C LEU A 129 -18.43 -3.88 9.93
N GLU A 130 -19.28 -3.45 9.00
CA GLU A 130 -20.41 -2.57 9.28
C GLU A 130 -21.37 -3.14 10.32
N GLY A 131 -21.75 -2.31 11.30
CA GLY A 131 -22.64 -2.69 12.40
C GLY A 131 -22.01 -3.57 13.48
N SER A 132 -20.71 -3.89 13.39
CA SER A 132 -20.00 -4.63 14.45
C SER A 132 -19.90 -3.82 15.75
N ALA A 133 -20.06 -4.49 16.89
CA ALA A 133 -19.93 -3.85 18.21
C ALA A 133 -18.51 -3.31 18.46
N GLU A 134 -17.52 -3.91 17.78
CA GLU A 134 -16.10 -3.57 17.89
C GLU A 134 -15.75 -2.24 17.20
N HIS A 135 -16.53 -1.77 16.23
CA HIS A 135 -16.20 -0.58 15.44
C HIS A 135 -15.84 0.65 16.30
N HIS A 136 -16.65 0.96 17.32
CA HIS A 136 -16.37 2.09 18.22
C HIS A 136 -15.15 1.88 19.11
N LYS A 137 -14.80 0.63 19.44
CA LYS A 137 -13.62 0.31 20.24
C LYS A 137 -12.35 0.57 19.42
N TYR A 138 -12.31 0.08 18.19
CA TYR A 138 -11.15 0.25 17.31
C TYR A 138 -11.01 1.66 16.76
N ALA A 139 -12.11 2.40 16.57
CA ALA A 139 -12.03 3.83 16.30
C ALA A 139 -11.30 4.59 17.44
N ARG A 140 -11.60 4.27 18.72
CA ARG A 140 -10.87 4.85 19.85
C ARG A 140 -9.41 4.44 19.89
N TYR A 141 -9.09 3.18 19.58
CA TYR A 141 -7.70 2.75 19.48
C TYR A 141 -6.95 3.49 18.38
N ARG A 142 -7.60 3.75 17.25
CA ARG A 142 -7.04 4.53 16.15
C ARG A 142 -6.78 5.98 16.58
N ASP A 143 -7.72 6.63 17.28
CA ASP A 143 -7.51 7.96 17.84
C ASP A 143 -6.30 8.00 18.79
N GLN A 144 -6.19 7.03 19.70
CA GLN A 144 -5.07 6.90 20.63
C GLN A 144 -3.74 6.63 19.94
N LEU A 145 -3.75 5.85 18.86
CA LEU A 145 -2.57 5.55 18.04
C LEU A 145 -2.06 6.83 17.36
N HIS A 146 -2.94 7.65 16.81
CA HIS A 146 -2.60 8.92 16.17
C HIS A 146 -1.95 9.94 17.14
N VAL A 147 -2.31 9.90 18.42
CA VAL A 147 -1.69 10.76 19.46
C VAL A 147 -0.56 10.05 20.22
N HIS A 148 -0.15 8.86 19.77
CA HIS A 148 0.92 8.05 20.37
C HIS A 148 0.69 7.65 21.84
N GLU A 149 -0.58 7.53 22.27
CA GLU A 149 -0.95 7.01 23.60
C GLU A 149 -0.86 5.48 23.67
N ILE A 150 -1.01 4.80 22.53
CA ILE A 150 -0.89 3.35 22.37
C ILE A 150 -0.12 3.05 21.08
N SER A 151 0.61 1.94 21.02
CA SER A 151 1.22 1.47 19.77
C SER A 151 0.32 0.45 19.06
N PHE A 152 0.52 0.28 17.74
CA PHE A 152 -0.18 -0.75 16.98
C PHE A 152 0.04 -2.16 17.54
N ARG A 153 1.26 -2.46 18.00
CA ARG A 153 1.61 -3.71 18.70
C ARG A 153 0.80 -3.89 19.99
N ASP A 154 0.62 -2.83 20.77
CA ASP A 154 -0.12 -2.92 22.03
C ASP A 154 -1.61 -3.22 21.77
N ILE A 155 -2.20 -2.62 20.73
CA ILE A 155 -3.56 -2.95 20.29
C ILE A 155 -3.66 -4.45 19.95
N LEU A 156 -2.78 -4.95 19.08
CA LEU A 156 -2.79 -6.38 18.70
C LEU A 156 -2.59 -7.31 19.90
N THR A 157 -1.73 -6.93 20.85
CA THR A 157 -1.45 -7.72 22.05
C THR A 157 -2.65 -7.75 23.00
N GLN A 158 -3.27 -6.59 23.26
CA GLN A 158 -4.44 -6.48 24.14
C GLN A 158 -5.64 -7.24 23.58
N GLU A 159 -5.80 -7.22 22.26
CA GLU A 159 -6.92 -7.85 21.55
C GLU A 159 -6.65 -9.32 21.18
N ASN A 160 -5.48 -9.84 21.55
CA ASN A 160 -5.07 -11.21 21.25
C ASN A 160 -5.17 -11.53 19.75
N LEU A 161 -4.68 -10.62 18.91
CA LEU A 161 -4.71 -10.70 17.45
C LEU A 161 -3.32 -10.96 16.87
N LEU A 162 -3.30 -11.65 15.72
CA LEU A 162 -2.13 -11.80 14.86
C LEU A 162 -2.41 -11.20 13.47
N LEU A 163 -1.35 -10.69 12.85
CA LEU A 163 -1.37 -10.26 11.46
C LEU A 163 -1.09 -11.47 10.56
N ASP A 164 -2.03 -11.83 9.69
CA ASP A 164 -1.84 -12.95 8.75
C ASP A 164 -1.32 -12.44 7.41
N ALA A 165 0.00 -12.55 7.19
CA ALA A 165 0.65 -12.09 5.97
C ALA A 165 0.12 -12.76 4.69
N SER A 166 -0.51 -13.94 4.78
CA SER A 166 -1.11 -14.61 3.62
C SER A 166 -2.28 -13.82 3.00
N ARG A 167 -2.85 -12.86 3.75
CA ARG A 167 -3.86 -11.90 3.27
C ARG A 167 -3.29 -10.85 2.32
N LEU A 168 -1.97 -10.65 2.32
CA LEU A 168 -1.29 -9.68 1.47
C LEU A 168 -0.62 -10.39 0.30
N VAL A 169 -1.04 -10.05 -0.91
CA VAL A 169 -0.37 -10.51 -2.13
C VAL A 169 0.61 -9.44 -2.54
N TYR A 170 1.90 -9.74 -2.48
CA TYR A 170 2.91 -8.85 -3.03
C TYR A 170 2.60 -8.59 -4.51
N TYR A 171 2.54 -7.32 -4.92
CA TYR A 171 2.01 -6.93 -6.22
C TYR A 171 3.05 -6.23 -7.08
N SER A 172 3.79 -5.25 -6.55
CA SER A 172 4.77 -4.55 -7.36
C SER A 172 5.80 -3.78 -6.54
N HIS A 173 6.85 -3.29 -7.18
CA HIS A 173 7.96 -2.60 -6.52
C HIS A 173 8.30 -1.31 -7.25
N TRP A 174 8.17 -0.18 -6.57
CA TRP A 174 8.43 1.13 -7.15
C TRP A 174 9.44 1.92 -6.34
N ILE A 175 10.35 2.58 -7.03
CA ILE A 175 11.36 3.45 -6.46
C ILE A 175 11.13 4.84 -7.03
N THR A 176 11.04 5.83 -6.15
CA THR A 176 10.87 7.22 -6.59
C THR A 176 12.10 7.68 -7.39
N PRO A 177 11.93 8.39 -8.53
CA PRO A 177 13.05 8.78 -9.40
C PRO A 177 14.12 9.64 -8.70
N PHE A 178 15.35 9.62 -9.22
CA PHE A 178 16.51 10.32 -8.61
C PHE A 178 16.38 11.84 -8.56
N VAL A 179 15.56 12.41 -9.44
CA VAL A 179 15.34 13.87 -9.51
C VAL A 179 14.47 14.38 -8.37
N GLU A 180 13.76 13.49 -7.67
CA GLU A 180 12.88 13.85 -6.57
C GLU A 180 13.65 14.03 -5.25
N PRO A 181 13.37 15.09 -4.47
CA PRO A 181 14.05 15.34 -3.20
C PRO A 181 13.56 14.44 -2.06
N ILE A 182 12.35 13.91 -2.17
CA ILE A 182 11.76 12.93 -1.26
C ILE A 182 11.59 11.65 -2.05
N ARG A 183 12.25 10.58 -1.61
CA ARG A 183 12.25 9.31 -2.32
C ARG A 183 11.81 8.17 -1.42
N TYR A 184 10.98 7.31 -1.99
CA TYR A 184 10.49 6.09 -1.38
C TYR A 184 10.86 4.88 -2.23
N ASP A 185 11.07 3.77 -1.53
CA ASP A 185 11.29 2.44 -2.05
C ASP A 185 10.13 1.55 -1.60
N THR A 186 9.09 1.49 -2.43
CA THR A 186 7.74 1.09 -2.06
C THR A 186 7.39 -0.30 -2.57
N ARG A 187 7.07 -1.20 -1.63
CA ARG A 187 6.44 -2.50 -1.93
C ARG A 187 4.93 -2.32 -1.95
N PHE A 188 4.33 -2.59 -3.10
CA PHE A 188 2.88 -2.58 -3.25
C PHE A 188 2.32 -3.97 -2.99
N PHE A 189 1.24 -4.04 -2.23
CA PHE A 189 0.46 -5.24 -1.98
C PHE A 189 -0.96 -5.06 -2.54
N VAL A 190 -1.66 -6.17 -2.75
CA VAL A 190 -3.11 -6.20 -2.96
C VAL A 190 -3.73 -7.14 -1.94
N THR A 191 -4.89 -6.78 -1.42
CA THR A 191 -5.66 -7.61 -0.48
C THR A 191 -7.14 -7.59 -0.83
N LEU A 192 -7.82 -8.68 -0.52
CA LEU A 192 -9.27 -8.80 -0.69
C LEU A 192 -9.95 -8.54 0.65
N ALA A 193 -10.78 -7.51 0.70
CA ALA A 193 -11.68 -7.24 1.80
C ALA A 193 -13.05 -7.86 1.57
N GLN A 194 -13.80 -8.04 2.65
CA GLN A 194 -15.20 -8.44 2.56
C GLN A 194 -16.06 -7.34 1.89
N PRO A 195 -17.18 -7.70 1.24
CA PRO A 195 -18.04 -6.72 0.56
C PRO A 195 -18.54 -5.60 1.47
N ASP A 196 -18.79 -5.89 2.75
CA ASP A 196 -19.27 -4.99 3.80
C ASP A 196 -18.15 -4.38 4.66
N GLN A 197 -16.89 -4.47 4.19
CA GLN A 197 -15.77 -3.81 4.85
C GLN A 197 -15.98 -2.29 4.87
N ILE A 198 -15.96 -1.71 6.07
CA ILE A 198 -15.89 -0.26 6.27
C ILE A 198 -14.44 0.19 6.08
N ALA A 199 -14.24 1.30 5.40
CA ALA A 199 -12.96 1.98 5.34
C ALA A 199 -13.19 3.49 5.33
N GLU A 200 -12.43 4.22 6.14
CA GLU A 200 -12.58 5.66 6.32
C GLU A 200 -11.23 6.34 6.52
N SER A 201 -11.07 7.50 5.89
CA SER A 201 -9.93 8.40 6.07
C SER A 201 -9.71 8.75 7.54
N ASP A 202 -8.46 8.97 7.92
CA ASP A 202 -8.07 9.43 9.26
C ASP A 202 -8.46 10.90 9.54
N TYR A 203 -8.79 11.68 8.50
CA TYR A 203 -9.01 13.13 8.56
C TYR A 203 -7.84 13.94 9.13
N LEU A 204 -6.64 13.34 9.24
CA LEU A 204 -5.41 13.97 9.71
C LEU A 204 -4.44 14.12 8.54
N GLU A 205 -3.98 13.01 7.97
CA GLU A 205 -3.11 13.00 6.80
C GLU A 205 -3.88 13.00 5.48
N THR A 206 -5.10 12.48 5.53
CA THR A 206 -6.02 12.38 4.40
C THR A 206 -7.30 13.15 4.71
N THR A 207 -8.06 13.51 3.68
CA THR A 207 -9.27 14.37 3.82
C THR A 207 -10.54 13.65 3.43
N HIS A 208 -10.41 12.52 2.72
CA HIS A 208 -11.53 11.76 2.19
C HIS A 208 -11.06 10.35 1.86
N GLY A 209 -11.90 9.36 2.13
CA GLY A 209 -11.74 7.99 1.68
C GLY A 209 -12.96 7.58 0.87
N LEU A 210 -12.75 6.81 -0.21
CA LEU A 210 -13.84 6.25 -0.98
C LEU A 210 -13.50 4.90 -1.57
N TRP A 211 -14.53 4.08 -1.73
CA TRP A 211 -14.51 2.94 -2.63
C TRP A 211 -14.91 3.40 -4.03
N ILE A 212 -14.12 3.02 -5.04
CA ILE A 212 -14.34 3.41 -6.43
C ILE A 212 -13.88 2.29 -7.36
N SER A 213 -14.58 2.05 -8.48
CA SER A 213 -14.10 1.10 -9.46
C SER A 213 -12.85 1.63 -10.18
N PRO A 214 -11.86 0.77 -10.51
CA PRO A 214 -10.66 1.21 -11.21
C PRO A 214 -10.96 1.93 -12.54
N ARG A 215 -11.96 1.48 -13.29
CA ARG A 215 -12.42 2.11 -14.54
C ARG A 215 -12.96 3.52 -14.29
N THR A 216 -13.80 3.69 -13.26
CA THR A 216 -14.34 5.01 -12.90
C THR A 216 -13.26 5.97 -12.43
N ALA A 217 -12.31 5.52 -11.60
CA ALA A 217 -11.19 6.34 -11.15
C ALA A 217 -10.34 6.88 -12.32
N LEU A 218 -10.09 6.04 -13.33
CA LEU A 218 -9.38 6.42 -14.55
C LEU A 218 -10.18 7.40 -15.41
N ALA A 219 -11.48 7.16 -15.62
CA ALA A 219 -12.33 8.06 -16.39
C ALA A 219 -12.41 9.45 -15.75
N ARG A 220 -12.47 9.52 -14.42
CA ARG A 220 -12.44 10.78 -13.66
C ARG A 220 -11.07 11.48 -13.71
N TYR A 221 -9.98 10.71 -13.71
CA TYR A 221 -8.66 11.27 -13.94
C TYR A 221 -8.54 11.89 -15.34
N GLU A 222 -9.05 11.22 -16.37
CA GLU A 222 -9.09 11.74 -17.75
C GLU A 222 -9.99 12.99 -17.87
N ALA A 223 -11.07 13.06 -17.10
CA ALA A 223 -11.94 14.23 -17.01
C ALA A 223 -11.35 15.39 -16.18
N GLY A 224 -10.25 15.16 -15.45
CA GLY A 224 -9.55 16.17 -14.65
C GLY A 224 -10.14 16.42 -13.25
N ASP A 225 -11.11 15.62 -12.78
CA ASP A 225 -11.73 15.76 -11.46
C ASP A 225 -11.16 14.78 -10.40
N PHE A 226 -10.19 13.95 -10.78
CA PHE A 226 -9.56 12.97 -9.90
C PHE A 226 -8.04 12.94 -10.07
N ASN A 227 -7.34 13.72 -9.26
CA ASN A 227 -5.89 13.87 -9.38
C ASN A 227 -5.14 12.62 -8.92
N LEU A 228 -4.51 11.92 -9.87
CA LEU A 228 -3.69 10.73 -9.60
C LEU A 228 -2.21 11.00 -9.78
N ILE A 229 -1.38 10.11 -9.24
CA ILE A 229 0.06 10.02 -9.51
C ILE A 229 0.37 8.85 -10.44
N PHE A 230 1.50 8.93 -11.15
CA PHE A 230 1.87 7.97 -12.20
C PHE A 230 1.82 6.50 -11.78
N PRO A 231 2.39 6.08 -10.62
CA PRO A 231 2.26 4.70 -10.15
C PRO A 231 0.80 4.29 -9.96
N THR A 232 -0.03 5.15 -9.36
CA THR A 232 -1.46 4.88 -9.10
C THR A 232 -2.24 4.69 -10.41
N ILE A 233 -1.99 5.51 -11.43
CA ILE A 233 -2.64 5.39 -12.75
C ILE A 233 -2.36 3.99 -13.34
N LEU A 234 -1.10 3.55 -13.30
CA LEU A 234 -0.71 2.26 -13.87
C LEU A 234 -1.25 1.07 -13.08
N HIS A 235 -1.34 1.18 -11.75
CA HIS A 235 -2.01 0.18 -10.93
C HIS A 235 -3.51 0.09 -11.24
N LEU A 236 -4.20 1.22 -11.32
CA LEU A 236 -5.62 1.24 -11.68
C LEU A 236 -5.87 0.66 -13.08
N ARG A 237 -5.01 0.96 -14.06
CA ARG A 237 -5.10 0.35 -15.41
C ARG A 237 -4.96 -1.17 -15.36
N ARG A 238 -4.01 -1.70 -14.58
CA ARG A 238 -3.87 -3.15 -14.40
C ARG A 238 -5.04 -3.77 -13.64
N LEU A 239 -5.62 -3.10 -12.65
CA LEU A 239 -6.83 -3.61 -11.98
C LEU A 239 -8.03 -3.60 -12.94
N ALA A 240 -8.15 -2.57 -13.78
CA ALA A 240 -9.26 -2.36 -14.70
C ALA A 240 -9.37 -3.39 -15.84
N ILE A 241 -8.32 -4.16 -16.14
CA ILE A 241 -8.37 -5.20 -17.20
C ILE A 241 -8.95 -6.53 -16.72
N HIS A 242 -9.15 -6.71 -15.42
CA HIS A 242 -9.64 -7.96 -14.86
C HIS A 242 -11.15 -7.95 -14.68
N ASP A 243 -11.80 -8.99 -15.20
CA ASP A 243 -13.24 -9.18 -15.06
C ASP A 243 -13.58 -10.16 -13.91
N ASN A 244 -12.59 -10.59 -13.13
CA ASN A 244 -12.76 -11.46 -11.97
C ASN A 244 -11.67 -11.17 -10.90
N ILE A 245 -12.08 -11.02 -9.63
CA ILE A 245 -11.16 -10.73 -8.52
C ILE A 245 -10.23 -11.92 -8.22
N ALA A 246 -10.74 -13.15 -8.23
CA ALA A 246 -9.93 -14.35 -7.97
C ALA A 246 -8.85 -14.52 -9.05
N ASP A 247 -9.19 -14.30 -10.32
CA ASP A 247 -8.22 -14.34 -11.41
C ASP A 247 -7.19 -13.21 -11.29
N MET A 248 -7.62 -11.98 -10.94
CA MET A 248 -6.70 -10.86 -10.68
C MET A 248 -5.69 -11.21 -9.57
N LEU A 249 -6.20 -11.81 -8.50
CA LEU A 249 -5.41 -12.25 -7.35
C LEU A 249 -4.45 -13.38 -7.72
N GLU A 250 -4.85 -14.33 -8.56
CA GLU A 250 -3.99 -15.40 -9.04
C GLU A 250 -2.90 -14.87 -9.98
N VAL A 251 -3.26 -13.98 -10.91
CA VAL A 251 -2.29 -13.25 -11.75
C VAL A 251 -1.31 -12.47 -10.87
N ALA A 252 -1.82 -11.77 -9.85
CA ALA A 252 -0.98 -11.05 -8.91
C ALA A 252 0.01 -11.98 -8.21
N ARG A 253 -0.39 -13.16 -7.72
CA ARG A 253 0.50 -14.13 -7.03
C ARG A 253 1.59 -14.68 -7.93
N ASN A 254 1.29 -14.94 -9.20
CA ASN A 254 2.21 -15.63 -10.10
C ASN A 254 3.04 -14.69 -10.98
N LYS A 255 2.64 -13.42 -11.13
CA LYS A 255 3.39 -12.51 -11.98
C LYS A 255 4.78 -12.24 -11.40
N THR A 256 5.71 -12.08 -12.32
CA THR A 256 7.04 -11.57 -12.03
C THR A 256 6.98 -10.11 -11.60
N VAL A 257 7.71 -9.74 -10.54
CA VAL A 257 7.86 -8.34 -10.13
C VAL A 257 9.22 -7.84 -10.60
N ILE A 258 9.21 -6.71 -11.31
CA ILE A 258 10.42 -6.00 -11.74
C ILE A 258 10.38 -4.65 -11.02
N PRO A 259 11.43 -4.27 -10.26
CA PRO A 259 11.48 -2.95 -9.63
C PRO A 259 11.47 -1.83 -10.66
N VAL A 260 10.67 -0.79 -10.41
CA VAL A 260 10.43 0.31 -11.34
C VAL A 260 10.87 1.64 -10.74
N SER A 261 11.82 2.31 -11.39
CA SER A 261 12.07 3.74 -11.18
C SER A 261 11.68 4.49 -12.46
N PRO A 262 10.59 5.28 -12.46
CA PRO A 262 10.16 6.00 -13.67
C PRO A 262 11.19 6.98 -14.20
N ASP A 263 11.21 7.16 -15.51
CA ASP A 263 11.96 8.24 -16.14
C ASP A 263 11.17 9.54 -15.99
N ALA A 264 11.81 10.56 -15.41
CA ALA A 264 11.25 11.90 -15.35
C ALA A 264 11.40 12.60 -16.70
N ILE A 265 10.31 13.22 -17.17
CA ILE A 265 10.23 13.94 -18.43
C ILE A 265 9.87 15.39 -18.11
N PRO A 266 10.59 16.39 -18.63
CA PRO A 266 10.17 17.78 -18.51
C PRO A 266 8.77 18.02 -19.10
N SER A 267 7.90 18.71 -18.38
CA SER A 267 6.58 19.16 -18.85
C SER A 267 6.37 20.66 -18.55
N GLU A 268 5.32 21.27 -19.11
CA GLU A 268 5.05 22.71 -18.95
C GLU A 268 4.81 23.12 -17.47
N VAL A 269 4.34 22.18 -16.65
CA VAL A 269 3.97 22.40 -15.24
C VAL A 269 4.90 21.68 -14.25
N GLY A 270 6.03 21.12 -14.72
CA GLY A 270 7.01 20.43 -13.88
C GLY A 270 7.59 19.19 -14.55
N LEU A 271 7.33 18.02 -13.94
CA LEU A 271 7.79 16.73 -14.42
C LEU A 271 6.59 15.80 -14.67
N ASP A 272 6.59 15.19 -15.85
CA ASP A 272 5.82 13.99 -16.15
C ASP A 272 6.69 12.75 -15.97
N PHE A 273 6.08 11.57 -16.02
CA PHE A 273 6.78 10.31 -15.85
C PHE A 273 6.38 9.30 -16.92
N LYS A 274 7.32 8.46 -17.32
CA LYS A 274 7.08 7.26 -18.12
C LYS A 274 7.76 6.04 -17.53
N LEU A 275 7.30 4.86 -17.93
CA LEU A 275 8.03 3.63 -17.67
C LEU A 275 9.37 3.65 -18.41
N PRO A 276 10.46 3.16 -17.79
CA PRO A 276 11.72 2.94 -18.49
C PRO A 276 11.51 2.04 -19.69
N GLY A 277 12.17 2.36 -20.81
CA GLY A 277 12.00 1.63 -22.08
C GLY A 277 12.27 0.12 -21.96
N ALA A 278 13.20 -0.29 -21.08
CA ALA A 278 13.54 -1.70 -20.84
C ALA A 278 12.40 -2.54 -20.24
N ILE A 279 11.41 -1.89 -19.60
CA ILE A 279 10.32 -2.58 -18.89
C ILE A 279 8.93 -2.15 -19.37
N ALA A 280 8.82 -1.21 -20.31
CA ALA A 280 7.55 -0.65 -20.75
C ALA A 280 6.57 -1.71 -21.27
N ASP A 281 7.06 -2.71 -22.01
CA ASP A 281 6.24 -3.80 -22.56
C ASP A 281 6.05 -4.98 -21.58
N ARG A 282 6.70 -4.92 -20.41
CA ARG A 282 6.73 -5.99 -19.40
C ARG A 282 6.00 -5.61 -18.12
N TRP A 283 5.43 -4.41 -18.08
CA TRP A 283 4.64 -3.90 -16.98
C TRP A 283 3.15 -4.21 -17.21
#